data_AF-A0A822C9X5-F1
#
_entry.id   AF-A0A822C9X5-F1
#
_cell.length_a   1.000
_cell.length_b   1.000
_cell.length_c   1.000
_cell.angle_alpha   90.00
_cell.angle_beta   90.00
_cell.angle_gamma   90.00
#
_symmetry.space_group_name_H-M   'P 1'
#
loop_
_entity.id
_entity.type
_entity.pdbx_description
1 polymer ?
#
loop_
_entity_poly.entity_id
_entity_poly.type
_entity_poly.pdbx_seq_one_letter_code
_entity_poly.pdbx_strand_id
1 'polypeptide(L)'
;MHRTANNSELRTIGLVKLKINLKNISTFILAEVAIDLCTGLVLGNDWITQNGIDIITTKKCISKRLGSYVATVPFSTYNQESYPVSPIYPIRILPEQQIIIPVRVKIKNADTVIFTPSKAIIEKKGIFIPHSLLKITDGVTRITMINANDSPQYLNTN
;
A
#
# COMPACT_ATOMS: atom_id res chain seq x y z
N MET A 1 -4.33 -5.39 19.66
CA MET A 1 -5.26 -4.95 18.60
C MET A 1 -4.47 -4.07 17.63
N HIS A 2 -4.26 -4.54 16.40
CA HIS A 2 -3.49 -3.80 15.40
C HIS A 2 -4.36 -2.67 14.84
N ARG A 3 -3.83 -1.44 14.84
CA ARG A 3 -4.48 -0.28 14.23
C ARG A 3 -3.90 -0.04 12.84
N THR A 4 -4.75 0.23 11.88
CA THR A 4 -4.36 0.64 10.52
C THR A 4 -3.98 2.11 10.51
N ALA A 5 -3.43 2.60 9.38
CA ALA A 5 -2.94 3.99 9.26
C ALA A 5 -4.02 5.07 9.50
N ASN A 6 -5.29 4.74 9.32
CA ASN A 6 -6.45 5.59 9.62
C ASN A 6 -7.04 5.31 11.03
N ASN A 7 -6.30 4.66 11.91
CA ASN A 7 -6.72 4.23 13.25
C ASN A 7 -7.92 3.28 13.33
N SER A 8 -8.38 2.70 12.21
CA SER A 8 -9.35 1.60 12.27
C SER A 8 -8.70 0.29 12.74
N GLU A 9 -9.52 -0.66 13.18
CA GLU A 9 -9.06 -1.97 13.60
C GLU A 9 -8.72 -2.85 12.38
N LEU A 10 -7.54 -3.47 12.40
CA LEU A 10 -7.21 -4.54 11.46
C LEU A 10 -7.87 -5.84 11.93
N ARG A 11 -8.88 -6.31 11.19
CA ARG A 11 -9.61 -7.54 11.52
C ARG A 11 -8.83 -8.77 11.05
N THR A 12 -8.45 -9.60 12.00
CA THR A 12 -7.76 -10.88 11.76
C THR A 12 -8.68 -12.04 12.11
N ILE A 13 -8.68 -13.10 11.30
CA ILE A 13 -9.54 -14.29 11.48
C ILE A 13 -8.77 -15.50 12.03
N GLY A 14 -7.45 -15.40 12.11
CA GLY A 14 -6.62 -16.46 12.64
C GLY A 14 -5.14 -16.32 12.26
N LEU A 15 -4.39 -17.37 12.58
CA LEU A 15 -2.96 -17.48 12.29
C LEU A 15 -2.71 -18.66 11.35
N VAL A 16 -1.79 -18.50 10.42
CA VAL A 16 -1.37 -19.56 9.51
C VAL A 16 0.16 -19.60 9.41
N LYS A 17 0.73 -20.81 9.49
CA LYS A 17 2.16 -20.99 9.27
C LYS A 17 2.43 -21.03 7.76
N LEU A 18 3.16 -20.04 7.26
CA LEU A 18 3.51 -19.93 5.85
C LEU A 18 4.96 -20.34 5.61
N LYS A 19 5.18 -21.06 4.52
CA LYS A 19 6.51 -21.33 3.96
C LYS A 19 6.77 -20.34 2.82
N ILE A 20 7.82 -19.54 2.94
CA ILE A 20 8.21 -18.54 1.96
C ILE A 20 9.55 -18.95 1.36
N ASN A 21 9.57 -19.22 0.05
CA ASN A 21 10.77 -19.64 -0.65
C ASN A 21 11.48 -18.45 -1.29
N LEU A 22 12.73 -18.22 -0.89
CA LEU A 22 13.66 -17.28 -1.50
C LEU A 22 14.63 -18.08 -2.37
N LYS A 23 14.29 -18.26 -3.65
CA LYS A 23 14.97 -19.20 -4.55
C LYS A 23 15.01 -20.61 -3.92
N ASN A 24 16.21 -21.09 -3.58
CA ASN A 24 16.46 -22.40 -2.98
C ASN A 24 16.47 -22.39 -1.44
N ILE A 25 16.27 -21.24 -0.79
CA ILE A 25 16.20 -21.14 0.67
C ILE A 25 14.75 -20.99 1.12
N SER A 26 14.27 -21.91 1.94
CA SER A 26 12.96 -21.81 2.57
C SER A 26 13.04 -21.07 3.90
N THR A 27 12.10 -20.15 4.11
CA THR A 27 11.85 -19.43 5.35
C THR A 27 10.44 -19.72 5.83
N PHE A 28 10.17 -19.46 7.11
CA PHE A 28 8.84 -19.67 7.68
C PHE A 28 8.42 -18.48 8.54
N ILE A 29 7.12 -18.24 8.58
CA ILE A 29 6.51 -17.23 9.46
C ILE A 29 5.14 -17.73 9.92
N LEU A 30 4.73 -17.32 11.11
CA LEU A 30 3.36 -17.43 11.56
C LEU A 30 2.66 -16.10 11.23
N ALA A 31 1.83 -16.09 10.19
CA ALA A 31 1.20 -14.88 9.69
C ALA A 31 -0.26 -14.77 10.15
N GLU A 32 -0.69 -13.55 10.46
CA GLU A 32 -2.10 -13.24 10.69
C GLU A 32 -2.87 -13.20 9.37
N VAL A 33 -4.04 -13.83 9.32
CA VAL A 33 -4.94 -13.77 8.17
C VAL A 33 -5.88 -12.59 8.35
N ALA A 34 -5.70 -11.55 7.55
CA ALA A 34 -6.56 -10.36 7.55
C ALA A 34 -7.68 -10.47 6.51
N ILE A 35 -8.88 -9.99 6.84
CA ILE A 35 -10.05 -10.02 5.94
C ILE A 35 -9.90 -9.00 4.80
N ASP A 36 -9.37 -7.82 5.14
CA ASP A 36 -9.40 -6.64 4.28
C ASP A 36 -7.98 -6.19 3.88
N LEU A 37 -7.13 -7.15 3.47
CA LEU A 37 -5.78 -6.82 2.99
C LEU A 37 -5.82 -6.40 1.52
N CYS A 38 -5.29 -5.22 1.21
CA CYS A 38 -5.19 -4.69 -0.16
C CYS A 38 -4.02 -5.30 -0.97
N THR A 39 -3.42 -6.37 -0.46
CA THR A 39 -2.37 -7.19 -1.09
C THR A 39 -2.54 -8.64 -0.64
N GLY A 40 -1.92 -9.58 -1.33
CA GLY A 40 -1.96 -10.99 -0.94
C GLY A 40 -1.13 -11.31 0.31
N LEU A 41 -0.08 -10.53 0.60
CA LEU A 41 0.83 -10.78 1.72
C LEU A 41 1.59 -9.51 2.10
N VAL A 42 1.74 -9.27 3.41
CA VAL A 42 2.65 -8.28 3.97
C VAL A 42 3.67 -9.02 4.83
N LEU A 43 4.95 -8.83 4.53
CA LEU A 43 6.04 -9.37 5.34
C LEU A 43 6.60 -8.26 6.20
N GLY A 44 6.36 -8.36 7.50
CA GLY A 44 6.76 -7.39 8.49
C GLY A 44 8.20 -7.58 8.97
N ASN A 45 8.57 -6.73 9.93
CA ASN A 45 9.88 -6.77 10.56
C ASN A 45 10.12 -8.04 11.38
N ASP A 46 9.05 -8.69 11.83
CA ASP A 46 9.05 -9.99 12.47
C ASP A 46 9.65 -11.06 11.54
N TRP A 47 9.16 -11.18 10.31
CA TRP A 47 9.70 -12.12 9.33
C TRP A 47 11.15 -11.80 8.97
N ILE A 48 11.46 -10.51 8.78
CA ILE A 48 12.81 -10.03 8.45
C ILE A 48 13.80 -10.44 9.54
N THR A 49 13.49 -10.13 10.80
CA THR A 49 14.37 -10.39 11.94
C THR A 49 14.51 -11.88 12.20
N GLN A 50 13.39 -12.62 12.23
CA GLN A 50 13.38 -14.06 12.47
C GLN A 50 14.20 -14.84 11.43
N ASN A 51 14.20 -14.37 10.18
CA ASN A 51 14.85 -15.08 9.08
C ASN A 51 16.17 -14.45 8.64
N GLY A 52 16.68 -13.41 9.32
CA GLY A 52 17.93 -12.75 8.97
C GLY A 52 17.94 -12.28 7.51
N ILE A 53 16.89 -11.55 7.12
CA ILE A 53 16.74 -11.01 5.77
C ILE A 53 17.41 -9.64 5.71
N ASP A 54 18.33 -9.47 4.76
CA ASP A 54 18.91 -8.16 4.45
C ASP A 54 18.09 -7.48 3.35
N ILE A 55 17.71 -6.22 3.58
CA ILE A 55 17.07 -5.37 2.55
C ILE A 55 18.13 -4.41 2.02
N ILE A 56 18.60 -4.66 0.80
CA ILE A 56 19.67 -3.88 0.17
C ILE A 56 19.03 -2.92 -0.83
N THR A 57 18.65 -1.73 -0.35
CA THR A 57 17.95 -0.71 -1.14
C THR A 57 18.77 -0.17 -2.30
N THR A 58 20.09 -0.02 -2.13
CA THR A 58 21.02 0.43 -3.18
C THR A 58 21.05 -0.52 -4.38
N LYS A 59 20.85 -1.83 -4.14
CA LYS A 59 20.80 -2.87 -5.17
C LYS A 59 19.38 -3.30 -5.52
N LYS A 60 18.37 -2.67 -4.91
CA LYS A 60 16.94 -3.01 -5.04
C LYS A 60 16.70 -4.53 -4.91
N CYS A 61 17.18 -5.14 -3.83
CA CYS A 61 16.99 -6.58 -3.60
C CYS A 61 16.86 -6.92 -2.11
N ILE A 62 16.32 -8.11 -1.85
CA ILE A 62 16.46 -8.78 -0.55
C ILE A 62 17.48 -9.92 -0.65
N SER A 63 18.21 -10.19 0.43
CA SER A 63 19.08 -11.35 0.52
C SER A 63 18.95 -12.11 1.84
N LYS A 64 19.25 -13.40 1.78
CA LYS A 64 19.38 -14.27 2.94
C LYS A 64 20.63 -15.13 2.80
N ARG A 65 21.45 -15.16 3.85
CA ARG A 65 22.59 -16.07 3.95
C ARG A 65 22.20 -17.34 4.71
N LEU A 66 22.68 -18.49 4.23
CA LEU A 66 22.60 -19.78 4.90
C LEU A 66 23.94 -20.49 4.74
N GLY A 67 24.79 -20.42 5.77
CA GLY A 67 26.17 -20.89 5.68
C GLY A 67 26.96 -20.11 4.61
N SER A 68 27.53 -20.83 3.64
CA SER A 68 28.23 -20.25 2.48
C SER A 68 27.29 -19.77 1.36
N TYR A 69 26.02 -20.15 1.38
CA TYR A 69 25.07 -19.80 0.32
C TYR A 69 24.38 -18.47 0.60
N VAL A 70 24.21 -17.67 -0.46
CA VAL A 70 23.44 -16.42 -0.42
C VAL A 70 22.35 -16.47 -1.48
N ALA A 71 21.10 -16.45 -1.06
CA ALA A 71 19.98 -16.22 -1.96
C ALA A 71 19.72 -14.73 -2.06
N THR A 72 19.70 -14.19 -3.28
CA THR A 72 19.33 -12.79 -3.56
C THR A 72 18.12 -12.77 -4.47
N VAL A 73 17.07 -12.06 -4.08
CA VAL A 73 15.85 -11.86 -4.86
C VAL A 73 15.73 -10.37 -5.18
N PRO A 74 15.77 -9.97 -6.46
CA PRO A 74 15.58 -8.57 -6.83
C PRO A 74 14.15 -8.13 -6.50
N PHE A 75 13.97 -6.85 -6.16
CA PHE A 75 12.64 -6.26 -6.09
C PHE A 75 12.02 -6.36 -7.49
N SER A 76 10.75 -6.74 -7.54
CA SER A 76 10.01 -6.79 -8.79
C SER A 76 10.00 -5.40 -9.43
N THR A 77 10.58 -5.28 -10.62
CA THR A 77 10.38 -4.14 -11.51
C THR A 77 9.12 -4.41 -12.32
N TYR A 78 8.01 -3.83 -11.89
CA TYR A 78 6.81 -3.80 -12.72
C TYR A 78 6.99 -2.72 -13.78
N ASN A 79 6.57 -3.00 -15.02
CA ASN A 79 6.33 -1.94 -15.99
C ASN A 79 5.25 -1.03 -15.38
N GLN A 80 5.65 0.15 -14.93
CA GLN A 80 4.77 1.08 -14.24
C GLN A 80 3.92 1.81 -15.27
N GLU A 81 2.87 1.15 -15.75
CA GLU A 81 1.78 1.88 -16.39
C GLU A 81 1.09 2.73 -15.34
N SER A 82 1.17 4.05 -15.52
CA SER A 82 0.54 5.02 -14.63
C SER A 82 -0.80 5.43 -15.19
N TYR A 83 -1.84 5.30 -14.37
CA TYR A 83 -3.19 5.66 -14.76
C TYR A 83 -3.63 6.88 -13.95
N PRO A 84 -4.10 7.96 -14.61
CA PRO A 84 -4.63 9.11 -13.88
C PRO A 84 -5.88 8.68 -13.10
N VAL A 85 -6.05 9.31 -11.94
CA VAL A 85 -7.15 9.06 -11.01
C VAL A 85 -7.89 10.37 -10.80
N SER A 86 -9.20 10.36 -11.00
CA SER A 86 -10.05 11.54 -10.83
C SER A 86 -11.20 11.24 -9.85
N PRO A 87 -11.62 12.21 -9.02
CA PRO A 87 -12.84 12.09 -8.23
C PRO A 87 -14.07 11.76 -9.10
N ILE A 88 -14.99 10.93 -8.59
CA ILE A 88 -16.24 10.63 -9.31
C ILE A 88 -17.19 11.85 -9.30
N TYR A 89 -17.14 12.66 -8.26
CA TYR A 89 -17.95 13.86 -8.08
C TYR A 89 -17.11 14.98 -7.46
N PRO A 90 -17.57 16.24 -7.56
CA PRO A 90 -16.92 17.35 -6.87
C PRO A 90 -16.95 17.16 -5.36
N ILE A 91 -15.85 17.47 -4.69
CA ILE A 91 -15.67 17.25 -3.25
C ILE A 91 -15.26 18.53 -2.57
N ARG A 92 -15.91 18.81 -1.44
CA ARG A 92 -15.51 19.83 -0.47
C ARG A 92 -14.97 19.14 0.77
N ILE A 93 -13.75 19.49 1.18
CA ILE A 93 -13.10 18.97 2.38
C ILE A 93 -12.98 20.12 3.38
N LEU A 94 -13.57 19.99 4.57
CA LEU A 94 -13.46 21.01 5.62
C LEU A 94 -12.05 21.04 6.21
N PRO A 95 -11.65 22.15 6.88
CA PRO A 95 -10.38 22.22 7.60
C PRO A 95 -10.17 21.04 8.54
N GLU A 96 -8.95 20.51 8.57
CA GLU A 96 -8.52 19.37 9.40
C GLU A 96 -9.34 18.07 9.21
N GLN A 97 -10.22 18.03 8.22
CA GLN A 97 -11.11 16.91 8.00
C GLN A 97 -10.41 15.81 7.22
N GLN A 98 -10.53 14.58 7.73
CA GLN A 98 -10.25 13.36 6.99
C GLN A 98 -11.53 12.84 6.33
N ILE A 99 -11.47 12.56 5.02
CA ILE A 99 -12.57 11.95 4.28
C ILE A 99 -12.07 10.79 3.41
N ILE A 100 -12.98 9.85 3.12
CA ILE A 100 -12.74 8.78 2.15
C ILE A 100 -13.63 9.06 0.94
N ILE A 101 -13.03 9.16 -0.24
CA ILE A 101 -13.73 9.53 -1.47
C ILE A 101 -13.61 8.41 -2.50
N PRO A 102 -14.65 8.17 -3.31
CA PRO A 102 -14.54 7.29 -4.44
C PRO A 102 -13.88 8.01 -5.61
N VAL A 103 -12.99 7.31 -6.29
CA VAL A 103 -12.25 7.79 -7.45
C VAL A 103 -12.36 6.80 -8.60
N ARG A 104 -12.26 7.34 -9.82
CA ARG A 104 -12.31 6.57 -11.05
C ARG A 104 -10.92 6.45 -11.68
N VAL A 105 -10.67 5.29 -12.26
CA VAL A 105 -9.44 4.95 -12.98
C VAL A 105 -9.79 4.14 -14.23
N LYS A 106 -8.95 4.18 -15.27
CA LYS A 106 -9.21 3.49 -16.54
C LYS A 106 -9.14 1.96 -16.45
N ILE A 107 -8.39 1.42 -15.49
CA ILE A 107 -8.30 -0.03 -15.29
C ILE A 107 -9.61 -0.56 -14.71
N LYS A 108 -10.19 -1.60 -15.31
CA LYS A 108 -11.48 -2.15 -14.85
C LYS A 108 -11.35 -2.88 -13.50
N ASN A 109 -10.45 -3.85 -13.38
CA ASN A 109 -10.26 -4.62 -12.14
C ASN A 109 -8.78 -4.83 -11.89
N ALA A 110 -8.34 -4.63 -10.64
CA ALA A 110 -6.99 -4.93 -10.20
C ALA A 110 -6.98 -5.13 -8.68
N ASP A 111 -6.34 -6.19 -8.20
CA ASP A 111 -6.32 -6.50 -6.77
C ASP A 111 -5.29 -5.68 -5.99
N THR A 112 -4.16 -5.34 -6.62
CA THR A 112 -3.06 -4.62 -5.97
C THR A 112 -2.50 -3.56 -6.91
N VAL A 113 -2.90 -2.29 -6.71
CA VAL A 113 -2.26 -1.15 -7.38
C VAL A 113 -1.68 -0.18 -6.37
N ILE A 114 -0.53 0.40 -6.70
CA ILE A 114 0.09 1.45 -5.88
C ILE A 114 -0.49 2.79 -6.30
N PHE A 115 -1.20 3.44 -5.39
CA PHE A 115 -1.57 4.83 -5.53
C PHE A 115 -0.47 5.72 -5.00
N THR A 116 -0.02 6.63 -5.86
CA THR A 116 0.94 7.67 -5.52
C THR A 116 0.30 9.03 -5.71
N PRO A 117 0.19 9.85 -4.65
CA PRO A 117 -0.41 11.17 -4.76
C PRO A 117 0.43 12.09 -5.66
N SER A 118 -0.24 12.95 -6.42
CA SER A 118 0.43 13.98 -7.20
C SER A 118 1.03 15.04 -6.27
N LYS A 119 2.34 15.30 -6.40
CA LYS A 119 3.03 16.36 -5.65
C LYS A 119 2.34 17.71 -5.81
N ALA A 120 1.80 17.99 -7.00
CA ALA A 120 1.10 19.23 -7.28
C ALA A 120 -0.16 19.43 -6.41
N ILE A 121 -0.85 18.35 -6.03
CA ILE A 121 -2.04 18.45 -5.16
C ILE A 121 -1.61 18.74 -3.72
N ILE A 122 -0.57 18.05 -3.25
CA ILE A 122 -0.03 18.23 -1.89
C ILE A 122 0.50 19.66 -1.72
N GLU A 123 1.36 20.11 -2.64
CA GLU A 123 2.05 21.39 -2.54
C GLU A 123 1.12 22.59 -2.80
N LYS A 124 0.18 22.50 -3.75
CA LYS A 124 -0.66 23.65 -4.13
C LYS A 124 -1.95 23.77 -3.33
N LYS A 125 -2.52 22.67 -2.84
CA LYS A 125 -3.81 22.67 -2.15
C LYS A 125 -3.72 22.36 -0.67
N GLY A 126 -2.53 22.02 -0.14
CA GLY A 126 -2.37 21.59 1.27
C GLY A 126 -3.25 20.38 1.61
N ILE A 127 -3.58 19.57 0.61
CA ILE A 127 -4.34 18.34 0.78
C ILE A 127 -3.34 17.20 0.89
N PHE A 128 -3.29 16.58 2.06
CA PHE A 128 -2.51 15.37 2.26
C PHE A 128 -3.29 14.16 1.77
N ILE A 129 -2.63 13.34 0.97
CA ILE A 129 -3.15 12.07 0.47
C ILE A 129 -2.06 11.03 0.71
N PRO A 130 -2.27 9.98 1.51
CA PRO A 130 -1.25 8.97 1.75
C PRO A 130 -1.05 8.11 0.49
N HIS A 131 0.20 7.67 0.29
CA HIS A 131 0.44 6.52 -0.57
C HIS A 131 -0.35 5.32 -0.04
N SER A 132 -0.96 4.57 -0.94
CA SER A 132 -1.83 3.45 -0.55
C SER A 132 -1.77 2.33 -1.58
N LEU A 133 -2.01 1.12 -1.10
CA LEU A 133 -2.31 -0.03 -1.96
C LEU A 133 -3.83 -0.10 -2.09
N LEU A 134 -4.31 -0.10 -3.34
CA LEU A 134 -5.73 -0.04 -3.64
C LEU A 134 -6.16 -1.29 -4.41
N LYS A 135 -7.39 -1.73 -4.11
CA LYS A 135 -8.15 -2.66 -4.95
C LYS A 135 -9.09 -1.85 -5.84
N ILE A 136 -9.08 -2.13 -7.13
CA ILE A 136 -9.97 -1.51 -8.11
C ILE A 136 -11.04 -2.54 -8.50
N THR A 137 -12.30 -2.14 -8.41
CA THR A 137 -13.45 -2.94 -8.84
C THR A 137 -14.31 -2.09 -9.76
N ASP A 138 -14.49 -2.57 -10.99
CA ASP A 138 -15.22 -1.89 -12.07
C ASP A 138 -14.78 -0.42 -12.29
N GLY A 139 -13.47 -0.18 -12.33
CA GLY A 139 -12.90 1.15 -12.57
C GLY A 139 -13.02 2.11 -11.40
N VAL A 140 -13.47 1.64 -10.24
CA VAL A 140 -13.68 2.45 -9.04
C VAL A 140 -12.84 1.93 -7.88
N THR A 141 -12.27 2.86 -7.12
CA THR A 141 -11.64 2.58 -5.83
C THR A 141 -11.87 3.75 -4.87
N ARG A 142 -11.34 3.66 -3.65
CA ARG A 142 -11.50 4.69 -2.62
C ARG A 142 -10.13 5.16 -2.13
N ILE A 143 -9.97 6.47 -2.00
CA ILE A 143 -8.76 7.06 -1.41
C ILE A 143 -9.12 7.89 -0.18
N THR A 144 -8.21 7.92 0.77
CA THR A 144 -8.29 8.79 1.95
C THR A 144 -7.65 10.12 1.63
N MET A 145 -8.28 11.21 2.06
CA MET A 145 -7.78 12.57 1.88
C MET A 145 -7.92 13.32 3.19
N ILE A 146 -6.94 14.17 3.50
CA ILE A 146 -6.92 15.02 4.68
C ILE A 146 -6.67 16.45 4.22
N ASN A 147 -7.55 17.37 4.60
CA ASN A 147 -7.27 18.78 4.42
C ASN A 147 -6.40 19.25 5.58
N ALA A 148 -5.13 19.56 5.30
CA ALA A 148 -4.19 20.04 6.32
C ALA A 148 -4.16 21.57 6.42
N ASN A 149 -5.11 22.28 5.80
CA ASN A 149 -5.24 23.73 5.92
C ASN A 149 -6.37 24.14 6.85
N ASP A 150 -6.31 25.39 7.28
CA ASP A 150 -7.35 26.06 8.07
C ASP A 150 -8.56 26.51 7.22
N SER A 151 -8.53 26.30 5.90
CA SER A 151 -9.60 26.70 4.96
C SER A 151 -10.17 25.50 4.19
N PRO A 152 -11.48 25.50 3.87
CA PRO A 152 -12.08 24.43 3.07
C PRO A 152 -11.43 24.31 1.68
N GLN A 153 -11.19 23.07 1.25
CA GLN A 153 -10.61 22.76 -0.05
C GLN A 153 -11.63 22.13 -0.99
N TYR A 154 -11.49 22.42 -2.28
CA TYR A 154 -12.37 21.91 -3.33
C TYR A 154 -11.60 21.13 -4.40
N LEU A 155 -12.14 19.98 -4.77
CA LEU A 155 -11.64 19.13 -5.84
C LEU A 155 -12.75 18.88 -6.86
N ASN A 156 -12.44 19.16 -8.12
CA ASN A 156 -13.34 18.93 -9.25
C ASN A 156 -12.96 17.64 -9.97
N THR A 157 -13.82 17.20 -10.89
CA THR A 157 -13.73 15.90 -11.58
C THR A 157 -12.78 15.87 -12.79
N ASN A 158 -11.89 16.86 -12.95
CA ASN A 158 -10.98 16.96 -14.11
C ASN A 158 -9.76 16.07 -13.94
#